data_AF-A0A316E9F3-F1
#
_entry.id   AF-A0A316E9F3-F1
#
_cell.length_a   1.000
_cell.length_b   1.000
_cell.length_c   1.000
_cell.angle_alpha   90.00
_cell.angle_beta   90.00
_cell.angle_gamma   90.00
#
_symmetry.space_group_name_H-M   'P 1'
#
loop_
_entity.id
_entity.type
_entity.pdbx_description
1 polymer ?
#
loop_
_entity_poly.entity_id
_entity_poly.type
_entity_poly.pdbx_seq_one_letter_code
_entity_poly.pdbx_strand_id
1 'polypeptide(L)'
;MSHSFRIIFSLFAVSFLLSCDSNTILKDNYDIPDAKWFIKDTPTFTFEVTDTQIPYNVFYNVRNNRDYLYHNLYMTHYLTDEKGKVIHQHLDEIVLFDPITGKPLGEGLGDIYDHKVLAFKDFKFPKKGKYKIQIRQYMRQNPLVDIVSAGVSVEKTLK
;
A
#
# COMPACT_ATOMS: atom_id res chain seq x y z
N MET A 1 -51.48 32.48 17.93
CA MET A 1 -50.34 32.05 18.76
C MET A 1 -49.85 30.73 18.19
N SER A 2 -48.96 30.77 17.19
CA SER A 2 -47.51 30.56 17.35
C SER A 2 -47.24 29.32 18.22
N HIS A 3 -46.76 28.21 17.66
CA HIS A 3 -45.33 28.02 17.46
C HIS A 3 -45.01 27.22 16.19
N SER A 4 -44.98 27.93 15.06
CA SER A 4 -44.17 27.58 13.90
C SER A 4 -42.69 27.77 14.26
N PHE A 5 -42.06 26.86 15.01
CA PHE A 5 -40.61 26.97 15.27
C PHE A 5 -39.99 25.69 15.86
N ARG A 6 -39.93 24.57 15.12
CA ARG A 6 -38.91 23.49 15.34
C ARG A 6 -38.57 22.72 14.05
N ILE A 7 -38.79 23.35 12.90
CA ILE A 7 -37.99 23.10 11.70
C ILE A 7 -36.77 24.00 11.91
N ILE A 8 -35.54 23.55 11.63
CA ILE A 8 -34.24 24.19 11.99
C ILE A 8 -33.59 23.55 13.25
N PHE A 9 -33.26 22.26 13.19
CA PHE A 9 -32.03 21.74 13.85
C PHE A 9 -31.60 20.33 13.37
N SER A 10 -32.23 19.77 12.33
CA SER A 10 -31.80 18.49 11.75
C SER A 10 -31.25 18.70 10.33
N LEU A 11 -30.44 19.75 10.18
CA LEU A 11 -29.52 19.93 9.06
C LEU A 11 -28.08 19.87 9.61
N PHE A 12 -27.83 18.94 10.54
CA PHE A 12 -26.49 18.63 11.00
C PHE A 12 -25.84 17.79 9.90
N ALA A 13 -25.42 18.50 8.86
CA ALA A 13 -24.14 18.33 8.21
C ALA A 13 -23.50 16.95 8.46
N VAL A 14 -24.00 15.94 7.76
CA VAL A 14 -23.16 14.83 7.34
C VAL A 14 -22.30 15.39 6.21
N SER A 15 -21.37 16.26 6.60
CA SER A 15 -20.23 16.62 5.77
C SER A 15 -19.41 15.35 5.70
N PHE A 16 -19.68 14.54 4.69
CA PHE A 16 -18.77 13.49 4.27
C PHE A 16 -17.40 14.16 4.09
N LEU A 17 -16.50 13.90 5.03
CA LEU A 17 -15.09 14.15 4.89
C LEU A 17 -14.59 13.20 3.79
N LEU A 18 -14.87 13.55 2.53
CA LEU A 18 -14.14 13.04 1.39
C LEU A 18 -12.75 13.66 1.49
N SER A 19 -11.91 13.11 2.37
CA SER A 19 -10.47 13.29 2.28
C SER A 19 -10.01 12.48 1.07
N CYS A 20 -10.27 13.04 -0.11
CA CYS A 20 -9.62 12.59 -1.33
C CYS A 20 -8.20 13.11 -1.22
N ASP A 21 -7.28 12.27 -0.76
CA ASP A 21 -5.86 12.54 -0.85
C ASP A 21 -5.51 12.65 -2.34
N SER A 22 -5.52 13.89 -2.85
CA SER A 22 -5.40 14.23 -4.28
C SER A 22 -4.06 13.82 -4.89
N ASN A 23 -3.12 13.37 -4.06
CA ASN A 23 -1.78 13.00 -4.46
C ASN A 23 -1.62 11.50 -4.70
N THR A 24 -2.51 10.68 -4.15
CA THR A 24 -2.45 9.23 -4.28
C THR A 24 -3.15 8.79 -5.58
N ILE A 25 -2.38 8.27 -6.55
CA ILE A 25 -2.93 7.78 -7.83
C ILE A 25 -3.23 6.27 -7.80
N LEU A 26 -2.67 5.57 -6.81
CA LEU A 26 -2.95 4.18 -6.52
C LEU A 26 -2.79 3.96 -5.02
N LYS A 27 -3.74 3.27 -4.40
CA LYS A 27 -3.60 2.66 -3.07
C LYS A 27 -4.45 1.41 -3.07
N ASP A 28 -3.80 0.27 -3.19
CA ASP A 28 -4.49 -1.01 -3.34
C ASP A 28 -3.75 -2.11 -2.59
N ASN A 29 -4.51 -3.07 -2.07
CA ASN A 29 -4.02 -4.18 -1.27
C ASN A 29 -4.68 -5.48 -1.73
N TYR A 30 -3.87 -6.53 -1.80
CA TYR A 30 -4.34 -7.87 -2.02
C TYR A 30 -4.43 -8.59 -0.67
N ASP A 31 -5.64 -9.00 -0.30
CA ASP A 31 -5.87 -9.85 0.86
C ASP A 31 -5.29 -11.25 0.60
N ILE A 32 -4.43 -11.70 1.50
CA ILE A 32 -3.77 -13.00 1.41
C ILE A 32 -4.67 -14.04 2.09
N PRO A 33 -5.21 -15.03 1.35
CA PRO A 33 -6.10 -16.03 1.92
C PRO A 33 -5.44 -16.78 3.08
N ASP A 34 -6.19 -16.93 4.18
CA ASP A 34 -5.75 -17.62 5.40
C ASP A 34 -4.42 -17.11 6.00
N ALA A 35 -4.03 -15.88 5.66
CA ALA A 35 -2.72 -15.30 5.98
C ALA A 35 -1.53 -16.17 5.54
N LYS A 36 -1.68 -16.91 4.42
CA LYS A 36 -0.67 -17.81 3.85
C LYS A 36 -0.24 -17.31 2.48
N TRP A 37 0.85 -16.55 2.42
CA TRP A 37 1.35 -16.00 1.16
C TRP A 37 2.24 -17.00 0.43
N PHE A 38 1.69 -17.65 -0.59
CA PHE A 38 2.47 -18.52 -1.46
C PHE A 38 3.32 -17.71 -2.45
N ILE A 39 4.50 -18.21 -2.80
CA ILE A 39 5.40 -17.58 -3.79
C ILE A 39 4.70 -17.39 -5.17
N LYS A 40 3.78 -18.30 -5.52
CA LYS A 40 3.01 -18.23 -6.77
C LYS A 40 1.95 -17.13 -6.77
N ASP A 41 1.56 -16.64 -5.59
CA ASP A 41 0.57 -15.58 -5.46
C ASP A 41 1.31 -14.25 -5.66
N THR A 42 1.23 -13.71 -6.88
CA THR A 42 1.96 -12.52 -7.30
C THR A 42 1.00 -11.37 -7.65
N PRO A 43 0.45 -10.66 -6.64
CA PRO A 43 -0.50 -9.57 -6.85
C PRO A 43 0.05 -8.54 -7.84
N THR A 44 -0.83 -8.06 -8.72
CA THR A 44 -0.48 -7.09 -9.76
C THR A 44 -1.48 -5.95 -9.75
N PHE A 45 -0.96 -4.74 -9.57
CA PHE A 45 -1.75 -3.53 -9.43
C PHE A 45 -1.55 -2.65 -10.66
N THR A 46 -2.64 -2.15 -11.23
CA THR A 46 -2.61 -1.33 -12.46
C THR A 46 -3.02 0.10 -12.13
N PHE A 47 -2.29 1.07 -12.68
CA PHE A 47 -2.56 2.49 -12.49
C PHE A 47 -2.20 3.30 -13.74
N GLU A 48 -2.70 4.53 -13.82
CA GLU A 48 -2.47 5.41 -14.95
C GLU A 48 -1.70 6.65 -14.52
N VAL A 49 -0.62 6.96 -15.26
CA VAL A 49 0.18 8.16 -15.06
C VAL A 49 -0.21 9.20 -16.10
N THR A 50 -0.71 10.34 -15.64
CA THR A 50 -1.20 11.44 -16.49
C THR A 50 -0.26 12.65 -16.53
N ASP A 51 0.66 12.75 -15.57
CA ASP A 51 1.69 13.80 -15.47
C ASP A 51 3.08 13.19 -15.27
N THR A 52 3.98 13.41 -16.23
CA THR A 52 5.37 12.92 -16.23
C THR A 52 6.37 13.97 -15.76
N GLN A 53 5.92 15.21 -15.49
CA GLN A 53 6.79 16.30 -15.10
C GLN A 53 7.11 16.27 -13.59
N ILE A 54 6.27 15.61 -12.81
CA ILE A 54 6.43 15.43 -11.36
C ILE A 54 7.03 14.05 -11.02
N PRO A 55 7.79 13.95 -9.91
CA PRO A 55 8.20 12.67 -9.35
C PRO A 55 7.06 11.98 -8.59
N TYR A 56 7.19 10.67 -8.40
CA TYR A 56 6.29 9.85 -7.61
C TYR A 56 7.06 9.00 -6.61
N ASN A 57 6.51 8.84 -5.42
CA ASN A 57 6.96 7.88 -4.43
C ASN A 57 6.09 6.63 -4.51
N VAL A 58 6.72 5.47 -4.45
CA VAL A 58 6.03 4.18 -4.41
C VAL A 58 6.32 3.52 -3.07
N PHE A 59 5.26 3.05 -2.44
CA PHE A 59 5.30 2.39 -1.14
C PHE A 59 4.80 0.96 -1.26
N TYR A 60 5.40 0.05 -0.51
CA TYR A 60 4.74 -1.19 -0.11
C TYR A 60 3.80 -0.91 1.04
N ASN A 61 2.63 -1.55 0.99
CA ASN A 61 1.73 -1.67 2.11
C ASN A 61 1.71 -3.14 2.53
N VAL A 62 2.07 -3.44 3.77
CA VAL A 62 2.07 -4.81 4.29
C VAL A 62 1.29 -4.84 5.58
N ARG A 63 0.45 -5.86 5.74
CA ARG A 63 -0.24 -6.14 7.00
C ARG A 63 0.18 -7.51 7.49
N ASN A 64 0.67 -7.60 8.71
CA ASN A 64 1.03 -8.88 9.33
C ASN A 64 0.38 -9.02 10.70
N ASN A 65 0.19 -10.27 11.10
CA ASN A 65 -0.25 -10.59 12.45
C ASN A 65 0.91 -10.43 13.44
N ARG A 66 0.58 -10.36 14.73
CA ARG A 66 1.54 -10.42 15.84
C ARG A 66 2.39 -11.69 15.84
N ASP A 67 1.83 -12.80 15.36
CA ASP A 67 2.50 -14.11 15.41
C ASP A 67 3.52 -14.31 14.28
N TYR A 68 3.69 -13.33 13.38
CA TYR A 68 4.71 -13.37 12.34
C TYR A 68 6.11 -13.49 12.95
N LEU A 69 6.83 -14.57 12.58
CA LEU A 69 8.02 -15.03 13.28
C LEU A 69 9.33 -14.31 12.92
N TYR A 70 9.32 -13.47 11.88
CA TYR A 70 10.51 -12.78 11.41
C TYR A 70 10.42 -11.29 11.74
N HIS A 71 11.55 -10.64 12.00
CA HIS A 71 11.55 -9.18 12.15
C HIS A 71 11.47 -8.46 10.80
N ASN A 72 11.76 -9.14 9.70
CA ASN A 72 11.80 -8.59 8.35
C ASN A 72 11.02 -9.43 7.33
N LEU A 73 10.83 -8.85 6.16
CA LEU A 73 10.19 -9.45 4.99
C LEU A 73 10.94 -9.01 3.74
N TYR A 74 11.48 -9.96 2.99
CA TYR A 74 12.05 -9.71 1.68
C TYR A 74 10.96 -9.72 0.61
N MET A 75 10.85 -8.63 -0.14
CA MET A 75 9.87 -8.47 -1.22
C MET A 75 10.55 -7.92 -2.46
N THR A 76 10.10 -8.39 -3.62
CA THR A 76 10.51 -7.81 -4.91
C THR A 76 9.31 -7.24 -5.64
N HIS A 77 9.56 -6.18 -6.39
CA HIS A 77 8.57 -5.60 -7.29
C HIS A 77 9.06 -5.58 -8.73
N TYR A 78 8.11 -5.61 -9.66
CA TYR A 78 8.34 -5.44 -11.09
C TYR A 78 7.40 -4.36 -11.60
N LEU A 79 7.95 -3.20 -11.94
CA LEU A 79 7.22 -2.12 -12.60
C LEU A 79 7.33 -2.29 -14.11
N THR A 80 6.21 -2.50 -14.79
CA THR A 80 6.14 -2.64 -16.24
C THR A 80 5.35 -1.50 -16.88
N ASP A 81 5.82 -1.04 -18.04
CA ASP A 81 5.09 -0.10 -18.89
C ASP A 81 3.94 -0.76 -19.67
N GLU A 82 3.18 0.04 -20.42
CA GLU A 82 2.05 -0.41 -21.23
C GLU A 82 2.42 -1.47 -22.29
N LYS A 83 3.69 -1.57 -22.66
CA LYS A 83 4.22 -2.54 -23.63
C LYS A 83 4.71 -3.83 -22.95
N GLY A 84 4.61 -3.91 -21.62
CA GLY A 84 5.09 -5.03 -20.84
C GLY A 84 6.59 -5.02 -20.58
N LYS A 85 7.31 -3.92 -20.88
CA LYS A 85 8.73 -3.81 -20.58
C LYS A 85 8.90 -3.51 -19.08
N VAL A 86 9.72 -4.30 -18.39
CA VAL A 86 10.15 -3.97 -17.01
C VAL A 86 11.05 -2.74 -17.05
N ILE A 87 10.66 -1.68 -16.36
CA ILE A 87 11.39 -0.41 -16.30
C ILE A 87 12.00 -0.13 -14.93
N HIS A 88 11.54 -0.84 -13.89
CA HIS A 88 12.13 -0.80 -12.56
C HIS A 88 11.87 -2.13 -11.84
N GLN A 89 12.88 -2.65 -11.15
CA GLN A 89 12.80 -3.86 -10.35
C GLN A 89 13.85 -3.79 -9.24
N HIS A 90 13.46 -4.17 -8.03
CA HIS A 90 14.37 -4.28 -6.90
C HIS A 90 13.93 -5.40 -5.94
N LEU A 91 14.86 -5.87 -5.11
CA LEU A 91 14.60 -6.73 -3.96
C LEU A 91 14.83 -5.87 -2.71
N ASP A 92 13.77 -5.63 -1.96
CA ASP A 92 13.76 -4.80 -0.77
C ASP A 92 13.68 -5.66 0.49
N GLU A 93 14.32 -5.21 1.55
CA GLU A 93 14.10 -5.69 2.90
C GLU A 93 13.14 -4.75 3.62
N ILE A 94 12.00 -5.28 4.07
CA ILE A 94 10.99 -4.54 4.82
C ILE A 94 11.12 -4.95 6.28
N VAL A 95 11.46 -4.00 7.16
CA VAL A 95 11.56 -4.26 8.60
C VAL A 95 10.18 -4.05 9.24
N LEU A 96 9.62 -5.13 9.80
CA LEU A 96 8.28 -5.16 10.39
C LEU A 96 8.34 -5.07 11.93
N PHE A 97 9.39 -5.63 12.54
CA PHE A 97 9.62 -5.56 13.98
C PHE A 97 11.03 -5.07 14.26
N ASP A 98 11.21 -4.41 15.39
CA ASP A 98 12.53 -4.10 15.91
C ASP A 98 13.30 -5.41 16.18
N PRO A 99 14.49 -5.61 15.59
CA PRO A 99 15.18 -6.90 15.62
C PRO A 99 15.72 -7.30 17.01
N ILE A 100 15.80 -6.34 17.95
CA ILE A 100 16.34 -6.58 19.30
C ILE A 100 15.20 -6.81 20.29
N THR A 101 14.19 -5.95 20.27
CA THR A 101 13.09 -5.93 21.23
C THR A 101 11.87 -6.71 20.78
N GLY A 102 11.74 -7.00 19.48
CA GLY A 102 10.55 -7.58 18.88
C GLY A 102 9.36 -6.64 18.84
N LYS A 103 9.54 -5.34 19.15
CA LYS A 103 8.46 -4.37 19.11
C LYS A 103 7.98 -4.16 17.66
N PRO A 104 6.68 -4.20 17.35
CA PRO A 104 6.18 -3.90 16.02
C PRO A 104 6.50 -2.46 15.62
N LEU A 105 6.88 -2.26 14.35
CA LEU A 105 7.19 -0.95 13.76
C LEU A 105 6.04 -0.39 12.92
N GLY A 106 4.91 -1.11 12.86
CA GLY A 106 3.69 -0.70 12.17
C GLY A 106 2.69 -0.04 13.12
N GLU A 107 1.67 0.58 12.52
CA GLU A 107 0.50 1.09 13.24
C GLU A 107 -0.57 0.00 13.31
N GLY A 108 -1.54 0.09 14.22
CA GLY A 108 -2.62 -0.90 14.27
C GLY A 108 -3.21 -1.08 15.65
N LEU A 109 -4.34 -1.79 15.72
CA LEU A 109 -5.03 -2.14 16.95
C LEU A 109 -5.20 -3.65 17.02
N GLY A 110 -4.98 -4.22 18.21
CA GLY A 110 -5.07 -5.66 18.44
C GLY A 110 -3.88 -6.41 17.87
N ASP A 111 -4.16 -7.38 17.00
CA ASP A 111 -3.20 -8.40 16.60
C ASP A 111 -2.64 -8.20 15.19
N ILE A 112 -3.01 -7.11 14.50
CA ILE A 112 -2.58 -6.79 13.14
C ILE A 112 -1.79 -5.48 13.15
N TYR A 113 -0.66 -5.48 12.46
CA TYR A 113 0.20 -4.32 12.24
C TYR A 113 0.20 -3.94 10.75
N ASP A 114 -0.05 -2.66 10.49
CA ASP A 114 -0.07 -1.98 9.20
C ASP A 114 1.28 -1.27 8.98
N HIS A 115 1.95 -1.62 7.88
CA HIS A 115 3.24 -1.07 7.50
C HIS A 115 3.12 -0.35 6.15
N LYS A 116 3.52 0.92 6.10
CA LYS A 116 3.75 1.66 4.85
C LYS A 116 5.24 1.93 4.71
N VAL A 117 5.90 1.26 3.77
CA VAL A 117 7.36 1.31 3.61
C VAL A 117 7.70 1.80 2.21
N LEU A 118 8.58 2.79 2.12
CA LEU A 118 9.03 3.36 0.86
C LEU A 118 9.80 2.30 0.05
N ALA A 119 9.27 1.92 -1.12
CA ALA A 119 9.93 1.01 -2.05
C ALA A 119 10.94 1.75 -2.92
N PHE A 120 10.52 2.86 -3.53
CA PHE A 120 11.41 3.75 -4.27
C PHE A 120 10.84 5.16 -4.34
N LYS A 121 11.75 6.13 -4.28
CA LYS A 121 11.40 7.55 -4.20
C LYS A 121 11.66 8.30 -5.50
N ASP A 122 10.94 9.40 -5.66
CA ASP A 122 11.14 10.43 -6.68
C ASP A 122 11.24 9.87 -8.11
N PHE A 123 10.50 8.80 -8.38
CA PHE A 123 10.51 8.13 -9.67
C PHE A 123 9.77 8.98 -10.71
N LYS A 124 10.46 9.29 -11.81
CA LYS A 124 9.86 9.97 -12.96
C LYS A 124 9.49 8.96 -14.02
N PHE A 125 8.18 8.79 -14.23
CA PHE A 125 7.68 7.94 -15.30
C PHE A 125 8.06 8.53 -16.66
N PRO A 126 8.59 7.70 -17.59
CA PRO A 126 9.13 8.19 -18.86
C PRO A 126 8.05 8.69 -19.82
N LYS A 127 6.82 8.19 -19.70
CA LYS A 127 5.68 8.51 -20.56
C LYS A 127 4.36 8.45 -19.78
N LYS A 128 3.37 9.19 -20.27
CA LYS A 128 1.97 9.02 -19.84
C LYS A 128 1.46 7.66 -20.30
N GLY A 129 0.58 7.05 -19.52
CA GLY A 129 -0.03 5.77 -19.88
C GLY A 129 -0.23 4.84 -18.70
N LYS A 130 -0.60 3.60 -19.00
CA LYS A 130 -0.86 2.56 -18.00
C LYS A 130 0.43 1.86 -17.59
N TYR A 131 0.57 1.64 -16.29
CA TYR A 131 1.65 0.88 -15.69
C TYR A 131 1.10 -0.22 -14.81
N LYS A 132 1.92 -1.25 -14.58
CA LYS A 132 1.60 -2.32 -13.63
C LYS A 132 2.76 -2.49 -12.67
N ILE A 133 2.46 -2.63 -11.38
CA ILE A 133 3.42 -3.09 -10.38
C ILE A 133 2.96 -4.47 -9.93
N GLN A 134 3.80 -5.47 -10.17
CA GLN A 134 3.65 -6.79 -9.57
C GLN A 134 4.57 -6.89 -8.36
N ILE A 135 4.07 -7.43 -7.24
CA ILE A 135 4.88 -7.72 -6.05
C ILE A 135 4.97 -9.23 -5.80
N ARG A 136 6.07 -9.68 -5.21
CA ARG A 136 6.29 -11.06 -4.80
C ARG A 136 7.03 -11.12 -3.47
N GLN A 137 6.65 -12.06 -2.62
CA GLN A 137 7.46 -12.41 -1.46
C GLN A 137 8.70 -13.21 -1.90
N TYR A 138 9.83 -12.94 -1.26
CA TYR A 138 11.12 -13.58 -1.54
C TYR A 138 11.73 -14.22 -0.28
N MET A 139 10.87 -14.70 0.62
CA MET A 139 11.26 -15.44 1.81
C MET A 139 11.50 -16.91 1.47
N ARG A 140 12.35 -17.59 2.25
CA ARG A 140 12.61 -19.03 2.08
C ARG A 140 11.38 -19.89 2.40
N GLN A 141 10.53 -19.43 3.32
CA GLN A 141 9.34 -20.15 3.76
C GLN A 141 8.21 -20.00 2.73
N ASN A 142 7.55 -21.12 2.39
CA ASN A 142 6.43 -21.16 1.45
C ASN A 142 5.37 -22.19 1.90
N PRO A 143 4.14 -21.78 2.25
CA PRO A 143 3.68 -20.38 2.31
C PRO A 143 4.36 -19.61 3.44
N LEU A 144 4.57 -18.32 3.22
CA LEU A 144 4.90 -17.40 4.29
C LEU A 144 3.63 -17.14 5.10
N VAL A 145 3.61 -17.57 6.36
CA VAL A 145 2.44 -17.44 7.24
C VAL A 145 2.38 -16.05 7.88
N ASP A 146 1.20 -15.69 8.39
CA ASP A 146 0.94 -14.49 9.20
C ASP A 146 1.09 -13.15 8.47
N ILE A 147 1.07 -13.17 7.13
CA ILE A 147 0.88 -11.97 6.32
C ILE A 147 -0.59 -11.91 5.90
N VAL A 148 -1.30 -10.88 6.36
CA VAL A 148 -2.73 -10.66 6.12
C VAL A 148 -2.98 -10.07 4.73
N SER A 149 -2.19 -9.09 4.32
CA SER A 149 -2.31 -8.48 3.00
C SER A 149 -1.01 -7.86 2.55
N ALA A 150 -0.85 -7.73 1.25
CA ALA A 150 0.27 -7.00 0.65
C ALA A 150 -0.22 -6.16 -0.53
N GLY A 151 0.31 -4.95 -0.65
CA GLY A 151 -0.18 -3.95 -1.57
C GLY A 151 0.85 -2.89 -1.91
N VAL A 152 0.40 -1.92 -2.70
CA VAL A 152 1.22 -0.79 -3.12
C VAL A 152 0.43 0.51 -3.08
N SER A 153 1.13 1.60 -2.77
CA SER A 153 0.64 2.96 -2.98
C SER A 153 1.57 3.70 -3.93
N VAL A 154 1.02 4.53 -4.81
CA VAL A 154 1.77 5.42 -5.71
C VAL A 154 1.27 6.84 -5.48
N GLU A 155 2.17 7.70 -5.04
CA GLU A 155 1.86 9.03 -4.54
C GLU A 155 2.71 10.07 -5.26
N LYS A 156 2.10 11.17 -5.70
CA LYS A 156 2.81 12.31 -6.27
C LYS A 156 3.70 12.93 -5.19
N THR A 157 4.96 13.20 -5.51
CA THR A 157 5.81 14.02 -4.64
C THR A 157 5.36 15.47 -4.79
N LEU A 158 4.53 15.95 -3.86
CA LEU A 158 4.26 17.38 -3.76
C LEU A 158 5.54 18.11 -3.33
N LYS A 159 5.82 19.23 -4.01
CA LYS A 159 6.74 20.25 -3.49
C LYS A 159 5.99 21.18 -2.56
#